data_AF-A0A344LBJ5-F1
#
_entry.id   AF-A0A344LBJ5-F1
#
_cell.length_a   1.000
_cell.length_b   1.000
_cell.length_c   1.000
_cell.angle_alpha   90.00
_cell.angle_beta   90.00
_cell.angle_gamma   90.00
#
_symmetry.space_group_name_H-M   'P 1'
#
loop_
_entity.id
_entity.type
_entity.pdbx_description
1 polymer ?
#
loop_
_entity_poly.entity_id
_entity_poly.type
_entity_poly.pdbx_seq_one_letter_code
_entity_poly.pdbx_strand_id
1 'polypeptide(L)'
;MRRILVTAAVLTAGFGLAPATASADVSAAAATCNSVKKISLGNNYIRQPVNTNGAGRNCQLSYGDSGSAVTALQQALKLCNYKANIAADGDFGEQTLKALIYAQEKRGVDNDGIYGPITRGVLGWPAYNGNGFTGSCAKDV
;
A
#
# COMPACT_ATOMS: atom_id res chain seq x y z
N MET A 1 32.29 -0.61 38.60
CA MET A 1 33.49 -1.43 38.87
C MET A 1 33.21 -2.87 38.49
N ARG A 2 34.27 -3.58 38.06
CA ARG A 2 34.39 -5.03 37.79
C ARG A 2 34.09 -5.54 36.36
N ARG A 3 35.19 -5.65 35.61
CA ARG A 3 35.40 -6.49 34.42
C ARG A 3 35.52 -7.95 34.85
N ILE A 4 34.93 -8.90 34.11
CA ILE A 4 35.43 -10.29 34.05
C ILE A 4 35.24 -10.82 32.62
N LEU A 5 36.35 -11.26 32.03
CA LEU A 5 36.50 -12.01 30.79
C LEU A 5 36.29 -13.51 31.07
N VAL A 6 35.69 -14.26 30.14
CA VAL A 6 35.95 -15.71 30.01
C VAL A 6 36.05 -16.08 28.53
N THR A 7 37.14 -16.74 28.19
CA THR A 7 37.53 -17.29 26.88
C THR A 7 37.53 -18.82 26.91
N ALA A 8 37.44 -19.41 25.70
CA ALA A 8 37.72 -20.80 25.27
C ALA A 8 36.52 -21.79 25.32
N ALA A 9 35.98 -22.30 24.19
CA ALA A 9 36.52 -23.25 23.18
C ALA A 9 36.70 -24.67 23.78
N VAL A 10 36.28 -25.82 23.24
CA VAL A 10 35.72 -26.37 21.98
C VAL A 10 35.25 -27.81 22.34
N LEU A 11 34.31 -28.44 21.61
CA LEU A 11 34.42 -29.85 21.12
C LEU A 11 33.16 -30.27 20.34
N THR A 12 33.38 -30.73 19.12
CA THR A 12 32.41 -31.10 18.09
C THR A 12 31.97 -32.55 18.17
N ALA A 13 30.68 -32.83 17.98
CA ALA A 13 30.18 -34.09 17.41
C ALA A 13 28.82 -33.82 16.77
N GLY A 14 28.72 -34.12 15.47
CA GLY A 14 27.64 -33.65 14.60
C GLY A 14 26.29 -34.35 14.79
N PHE A 15 25.24 -33.58 14.54
CA PHE A 15 23.99 -34.01 13.93
C PHE A 15 23.49 -32.85 13.07
N GLY A 16 23.42 -33.08 11.75
CA GLY A 16 22.65 -32.31 10.78
C GLY A 16 22.85 -30.78 10.78
N LEU A 17 23.84 -30.32 10.01
CA LEU A 17 23.77 -28.99 9.40
C LEU A 17 22.64 -28.99 8.35
N ALA A 18 21.42 -28.66 8.77
CA ALA A 18 20.56 -27.87 7.92
C ALA A 18 20.67 -26.43 8.43
N PRO A 19 21.00 -25.44 7.58
CA PRO A 19 20.76 -24.08 7.98
C PRO A 19 19.27 -23.99 8.26
N ALA A 20 18.89 -23.65 9.49
CA ALA A 20 17.65 -22.93 9.69
C ALA A 20 17.86 -21.59 8.97
N THR A 21 17.70 -21.58 7.65
CA THR A 21 17.17 -20.40 7.00
C THR A 21 15.78 -20.28 7.61
N ALA A 22 15.70 -19.62 8.77
CA ALA A 22 14.57 -18.81 9.06
C ALA A 22 14.45 -17.95 7.80
N SER A 23 13.52 -18.33 6.93
CA SER A 23 12.88 -17.36 6.08
C SER A 23 12.29 -16.40 7.10
N ALA A 24 13.07 -15.39 7.48
CA ALA A 24 12.52 -14.10 7.77
C ALA A 24 11.80 -13.77 6.47
N ASP A 25 10.53 -14.17 6.43
CA ASP A 25 9.51 -13.52 5.67
C ASP A 25 9.87 -12.06 5.68
N VAL A 26 10.26 -11.60 4.51
CA VAL A 26 10.66 -10.23 4.28
C VAL A 26 9.39 -9.42 4.51
N SER A 27 9.12 -9.06 5.76
CA SER A 27 8.50 -7.77 6.06
C SER A 27 9.58 -6.73 5.76
N ALA A 28 9.96 -6.65 4.48
CA ALA A 28 10.50 -5.42 3.95
C ALA A 28 9.40 -4.40 4.24
N ALA A 29 9.75 -3.34 4.95
CA ALA A 29 8.94 -2.14 5.02
C ALA A 29 8.33 -1.92 3.62
N ALA A 30 7.02 -2.16 3.48
CA ALA A 30 6.44 -2.27 2.15
C ALA A 30 6.76 -0.98 1.40
N ALA A 31 7.19 -1.10 0.15
CA ALA A 31 7.70 0.05 -0.59
C ALA A 31 6.64 1.16 -0.64
N THR A 32 7.00 2.41 -0.39
CA THR A 32 6.03 3.52 -0.48
C THR A 32 5.62 3.75 -1.93
N CYS A 33 4.33 3.90 -2.22
CA CYS A 33 3.88 4.29 -3.54
C CYS A 33 4.31 5.75 -3.81
N ASN A 34 4.99 5.99 -4.94
CA ASN A 34 5.53 7.32 -5.27
C ASN A 34 5.03 7.84 -6.62
N SER A 35 4.27 7.04 -7.36
CA SER A 35 3.78 7.39 -8.68
C SER A 35 2.42 6.76 -8.95
N VAL A 36 1.90 6.96 -10.16
CA VAL A 36 0.59 6.49 -10.60
C VAL A 36 0.73 5.77 -11.92
N LYS A 37 0.12 4.59 -12.03
CA LYS A 37 0.00 3.86 -13.30
C LYS A 37 -1.41 4.01 -13.85
N LYS A 38 -1.51 4.31 -15.16
CA LYS A 38 -2.75 4.20 -15.92
C LYS A 38 -2.94 2.74 -16.32
N ILE A 39 -4.09 2.17 -15.98
CA ILE A 39 -4.46 0.80 -16.34
C ILE A 39 -5.64 0.86 -17.29
N SER A 40 -5.44 0.34 -18.49
CA SER A 40 -6.42 0.40 -19.58
C SER A 40 -7.56 -0.59 -19.35
N LEU A 41 -8.77 -0.11 -19.59
CA LEU A 41 -10.04 -0.84 -19.56
C LEU A 41 -10.75 -0.68 -20.92
N GLY A 42 -9.99 -0.80 -22.01
CA GLY A 42 -10.44 -0.48 -23.38
C GLY A 42 -10.28 1.01 -23.67
N ASN A 43 -11.39 1.71 -23.94
CA ASN A 43 -11.38 3.15 -24.21
C ASN A 43 -11.21 4.02 -22.96
N ASN A 44 -11.28 3.41 -21.77
CA ASN A 44 -11.17 4.08 -20.48
C ASN A 44 -9.92 3.61 -19.72
N TYR A 45 -9.54 4.33 -18.67
CA TYR A 45 -8.45 3.90 -17.78
C TYR A 45 -8.72 4.25 -16.32
N ILE A 46 -8.15 3.47 -15.40
CA ILE A 46 -8.07 3.83 -13.98
C ILE A 46 -6.66 4.30 -13.62
N ARG A 47 -6.54 5.05 -12.53
CA ARG A 47 -5.28 5.57 -12.00
C ARG A 47 -5.03 4.93 -10.65
N GLN A 48 -3.99 4.13 -10.52
CA GLN A 48 -3.66 3.43 -9.28
C GLN A 48 -2.25 3.78 -8.80
N PRO A 49 -2.05 3.95 -7.47
CA PRO A 49 -0.74 4.11 -6.86
C PRO A 49 0.21 2.97 -7.21
N VAL A 50 1.44 3.34 -7.59
CA VAL A 50 2.54 2.41 -7.85
C VAL A 50 3.84 2.96 -7.27
N ASN A 51 4.78 2.06 -7.08
CA ASN A 51 6.19 2.35 -6.84
C ASN A 51 6.97 1.99 -8.11
N THR A 52 7.71 2.96 -8.66
CA THR A 52 8.51 2.75 -9.88
C THR A 52 9.87 2.12 -9.62
N ASN A 53 10.25 1.90 -8.35
CA ASN A 53 11.56 1.42 -7.92
C ASN A 53 11.57 -0.11 -7.68
N GLY A 54 10.68 -0.86 -8.36
CA GLY A 54 10.68 -2.32 -8.38
C GLY A 54 9.50 -3.00 -7.68
N ALA A 55 8.74 -2.31 -6.83
CA ALA A 55 7.57 -2.91 -6.16
C ALA A 55 6.27 -2.83 -6.97
N GLY A 56 6.24 -2.01 -8.03
CA GLY A 56 5.08 -1.88 -8.91
C GLY A 56 3.83 -1.50 -8.12
N ARG A 57 2.77 -2.30 -8.22
CA ARG A 57 1.50 -2.03 -7.52
C ARG A 57 1.52 -2.50 -6.06
N ASN A 58 2.52 -3.29 -5.66
CA ASN A 58 2.66 -3.84 -4.31
C ASN A 58 3.41 -2.85 -3.41
N CYS A 59 2.82 -1.69 -3.24
CA CYS A 59 3.34 -0.59 -2.46
C CYS A 59 2.27 -0.10 -1.47
N GLN A 60 2.69 0.69 -0.50
CA GLN A 60 1.79 1.24 0.53
C GLN A 60 1.75 2.78 0.53
N LEU A 61 0.65 3.31 1.05
CA LEU A 61 0.49 4.71 1.45
C LEU A 61 -0.11 4.75 2.85
N SER A 62 0.35 5.69 3.65
CA SER A 62 -0.04 5.87 5.04
C SER A 62 -0.03 7.35 5.43
N TYR A 63 -0.49 7.65 6.64
CA TYR A 63 -0.53 9.01 7.17
C TYR A 63 0.84 9.71 7.05
N GLY A 64 0.84 10.93 6.51
CA GLY A 64 2.05 11.72 6.27
C GLY A 64 2.68 11.54 4.89
N ASP A 65 2.29 10.51 4.14
CA ASP A 65 2.71 10.39 2.73
C ASP A 65 2.10 11.51 1.88
N SER A 66 2.77 11.86 0.80
CA SER A 66 2.30 12.90 -0.12
C SER A 66 2.63 12.62 -1.59
N GLY A 67 1.97 13.36 -2.48
CA GLY A 67 2.23 13.38 -3.91
C GLY A 67 1.19 12.64 -4.75
N SER A 68 1.55 12.37 -6.00
CA SER A 68 0.59 11.91 -7.02
C SER A 68 -0.13 10.59 -6.69
N ALA A 69 0.56 9.69 -5.97
CA ALA A 69 0.00 8.44 -5.50
C ALA A 69 -1.15 8.69 -4.50
N VAL A 70 -0.95 9.62 -3.55
CA VAL A 70 -1.98 10.03 -2.59
C VAL A 70 -3.14 10.71 -3.29
N THR A 71 -2.88 11.60 -4.27
CA THR A 71 -3.95 12.23 -5.06
C THR A 71 -4.84 11.18 -5.74
N ALA A 72 -4.25 10.12 -6.31
CA ALA A 72 -5.01 9.04 -6.94
C ALA A 72 -5.87 8.28 -5.92
N LEU A 73 -5.34 7.99 -4.74
CA LEU A 73 -6.10 7.36 -3.64
C LEU A 73 -7.26 8.26 -3.20
N GLN A 74 -7.02 9.55 -2.97
CA GLN A 74 -8.06 10.51 -2.58
C GLN A 74 -9.16 10.63 -3.64
N GLN A 75 -8.82 10.62 -4.92
CA GLN A 75 -9.81 10.58 -6.01
C GLN A 75 -10.65 9.30 -5.95
N ALA A 76 -10.04 8.15 -5.67
CA ALA A 76 -10.77 6.89 -5.50
C ALA A 76 -11.73 6.93 -4.30
N LEU A 77 -11.29 7.45 -3.16
CA LEU A 77 -12.12 7.61 -1.96
C LEU A 77 -13.29 8.57 -2.22
N LYS A 78 -13.00 9.73 -2.82
CA LYS A 78 -13.97 10.78 -3.14
C LYS A 78 -15.01 10.39 -4.18
N LEU A 79 -14.65 9.60 -5.20
CA LEU A 79 -15.55 9.34 -6.34
C LEU A 79 -16.24 7.97 -6.24
N CYS A 80 -15.56 6.97 -5.68
CA CYS A 80 -15.93 5.57 -5.86
C CYS A 80 -16.09 4.77 -4.56
N ASN A 81 -15.66 5.31 -3.42
CA ASN A 81 -15.75 4.61 -2.13
C ASN A 81 -16.44 5.50 -1.10
N TYR A 82 -17.73 5.73 -1.35
CA TYR A 82 -18.68 6.42 -0.46
C TYR A 82 -18.72 7.95 -0.52
N LYS A 83 -18.28 8.53 -1.64
CA LYS A 83 -18.37 9.99 -1.89
C LYS A 83 -17.83 10.81 -0.73
N ALA A 84 -16.68 10.38 -0.17
CA ALA A 84 -16.03 11.08 0.92
C ALA A 84 -15.81 12.54 0.50
N ASN A 85 -16.33 13.49 1.29
CA ASN A 85 -16.16 14.90 1.01
C ASN A 85 -14.76 15.36 1.44
N ILE A 86 -13.75 14.84 0.76
CA ILE A 86 -12.33 15.15 1.01
C ILE A 86 -11.74 15.93 -0.18
N ALA A 87 -10.65 16.64 0.09
CA ALA A 87 -9.80 17.20 -0.95
C ALA A 87 -8.98 16.09 -1.62
N ALA A 88 -8.57 16.33 -2.86
CA ALA A 88 -7.59 15.52 -3.57
C ALA A 88 -6.33 16.38 -3.79
N ASP A 89 -5.75 16.83 -2.67
CA ASP A 89 -4.59 17.74 -2.60
C ASP A 89 -3.25 17.01 -2.72
N GLY A 90 -3.25 15.69 -2.58
CA GLY A 90 -2.03 14.88 -2.56
C GLY A 90 -1.42 14.74 -1.18
N ASP A 91 -2.07 15.16 -0.10
CA ASP A 91 -1.56 15.01 1.27
C ASP A 91 -2.35 13.96 2.04
N PHE A 92 -1.67 12.95 2.57
CA PHE A 92 -2.29 11.92 3.38
C PHE A 92 -2.42 12.40 4.82
N GLY A 93 -3.35 13.33 5.03
CA GLY A 93 -3.72 13.84 6.35
C GLY A 93 -4.88 13.09 7.00
N GLU A 94 -5.41 13.68 8.06
CA GLU A 94 -6.47 13.10 8.90
C GLU A 94 -7.75 12.77 8.11
N GLN A 95 -8.13 13.64 7.17
CA GLN A 95 -9.33 13.42 6.34
C GLN A 95 -9.17 12.22 5.40
N THR A 96 -7.99 12.07 4.80
CA THR A 96 -7.66 10.91 3.95
C THR A 96 -7.67 9.62 4.77
N LEU A 97 -7.08 9.64 5.97
CA LEU A 97 -7.06 8.51 6.90
C LEU A 97 -8.48 8.06 7.28
N LYS A 98 -9.33 8.99 7.74
CA LYS A 98 -10.73 8.69 8.11
C LYS A 98 -11.52 8.12 6.94
N ALA A 99 -11.36 8.69 5.74
CA ALA A 99 -12.02 8.20 4.54
C ALA A 99 -11.56 6.79 4.16
N LEU A 100 -10.26 6.49 4.32
CA LEU A 100 -9.71 5.17 4.04
C LEU A 100 -10.21 4.11 5.02
N ILE A 101 -10.12 4.37 6.32
CA ILE A 101 -10.61 3.47 7.39
C ILE A 101 -12.09 3.14 7.15
N TYR A 102 -12.90 4.16 6.86
CA TYR A 102 -14.31 3.97 6.55
C TYR A 102 -14.51 3.09 5.31
N ALA A 103 -13.76 3.35 4.23
CA ALA A 103 -13.84 2.52 3.02
C ALA A 103 -13.42 1.07 3.30
N GLN A 104 -12.37 0.84 4.09
CA GLN A 104 -11.91 -0.50 4.50
C GLN A 104 -12.99 -1.24 5.30
N GLU A 105 -13.55 -0.60 6.33
CA GLU A 105 -14.64 -1.16 7.14
C GLU A 105 -15.83 -1.58 6.27
N LYS A 106 -16.26 -0.72 5.35
CA LYS A 106 -17.38 -1.01 4.46
C LYS A 106 -17.09 -2.07 3.39
N ARG A 107 -15.81 -2.39 3.16
CA ARG A 107 -15.40 -3.49 2.27
C ARG A 107 -15.11 -4.79 3.02
N GLY A 108 -15.18 -4.78 4.35
CA GLY A 108 -14.93 -5.96 5.18
C GLY A 108 -13.47 -6.40 5.18
N VAL A 109 -12.53 -5.46 5.04
CA VAL A 109 -11.09 -5.70 5.19
C VAL A 109 -10.57 -5.01 6.45
N ASP A 110 -9.35 -5.32 6.83
CA ASP A 110 -8.66 -4.65 7.95
C ASP A 110 -8.70 -3.12 7.74
N ASN A 111 -9.19 -2.42 8.76
CA ASN A 111 -9.40 -0.98 8.77
C ASN A 111 -8.24 -0.24 9.47
N ASP A 112 -7.03 -0.68 9.15
CA ASP A 112 -5.75 -0.19 9.69
C ASP A 112 -5.38 1.23 9.23
N GLY A 113 -6.13 1.80 8.28
CA GLY A 113 -5.83 3.12 7.71
C GLY A 113 -4.59 3.14 6.81
N ILE A 114 -4.13 1.96 6.38
CA ILE A 114 -3.01 1.80 5.46
C ILE A 114 -3.54 1.35 4.11
N TYR A 115 -3.17 2.09 3.07
CA TYR A 115 -3.40 1.63 1.71
C TYR A 115 -2.31 0.62 1.37
N GLY A 116 -2.69 -0.62 1.08
CA GLY A 116 -1.80 -1.68 0.63
C GLY A 116 -2.45 -2.57 -0.44
N PRO A 117 -1.84 -3.71 -0.80
CA PRO A 117 -2.35 -4.59 -1.86
C PRO A 117 -3.79 -5.09 -1.62
N ILE A 118 -4.15 -5.37 -0.37
CA ILE A 118 -5.51 -5.80 0.00
C ILE A 118 -6.49 -4.65 -0.23
N THR A 119 -6.20 -3.47 0.35
CA THR A 119 -7.01 -2.26 0.19
C THR A 119 -7.16 -1.88 -1.29
N ARG A 120 -6.09 -1.94 -2.08
CA ARG A 120 -6.10 -1.69 -3.53
C ARG A 120 -7.13 -2.55 -4.27
N GLY A 121 -7.19 -3.85 -3.94
CA GLY A 121 -8.06 -4.82 -4.59
C GLY A 121 -9.55 -4.61 -4.30
N VAL A 122 -9.88 -4.09 -3.12
CA VAL A 122 -11.29 -3.89 -2.70
C VAL A 122 -11.84 -2.49 -2.98
N LEU A 123 -10.96 -1.50 -3.17
CA LEU A 123 -11.38 -0.15 -3.53
C LEU A 123 -11.92 -0.09 -4.97
N GLY A 124 -12.97 0.70 -5.16
CA GLY A 124 -13.41 1.16 -6.47
C GLY A 124 -12.52 2.29 -6.97
N TRP A 125 -12.14 2.25 -8.24
CA TRP A 125 -11.27 3.23 -8.87
C TRP A 125 -12.04 3.99 -9.96
N PRO A 126 -11.97 5.33 -9.98
CA PRO A 126 -12.66 6.12 -10.98
C PRO A 126 -12.09 5.84 -12.37
N ALA A 127 -12.97 5.50 -13.31
CA ALA A 127 -12.61 5.30 -14.70
C ALA A 127 -12.64 6.65 -15.44
N TYR A 128 -11.58 6.93 -16.19
CA TYR A 128 -11.38 8.15 -16.95
C TYR A 128 -11.38 7.89 -18.45
N ASN A 129 -11.90 8.84 -19.21
CA ASN A 129 -11.74 8.93 -20.65
C ASN A 129 -11.15 10.30 -20.98
N GLY A 130 -9.99 10.33 -21.64
CA GLY A 130 -9.20 11.56 -21.75
C GLY A 130 -8.89 12.14 -20.37
N ASN A 131 -9.34 13.37 -20.12
CA ASN A 131 -9.15 14.08 -18.85
C ASN A 131 -10.40 14.06 -17.94
N GLY A 132 -11.49 13.42 -18.37
CA GLY A 132 -12.77 13.42 -17.66
C GLY A 132 -13.03 12.13 -16.89
N PHE A 133 -13.54 12.24 -15.66
CA PHE A 133 -14.14 11.12 -14.96
C PHE A 133 -15.44 10.72 -15.66
N THR A 134 -15.60 9.43 -15.95
CA THR A 134 -16.73 8.90 -16.74
C THR A 134 -18.00 8.67 -15.93
N GLY A 135 -17.98 8.92 -14.61
CA GLY A 135 -19.07 8.56 -13.70
C GLY A 135 -19.06 7.07 -13.29
N SER A 136 -18.17 6.26 -13.86
CA SER A 136 -18.08 4.82 -13.61
C SER A 136 -16.88 4.46 -12.74
N CYS A 137 -17.07 3.47 -11.87
CA CYS A 137 -16.02 2.96 -10.99
C CYS A 137 -15.68 1.51 -11.36
N ALA A 138 -14.40 1.21 -11.53
CA ALA A 138 -13.91 -0.13 -11.80
C ALA A 138 -13.14 -0.68 -10.61
N LYS A 139 -13.18 -2.00 -10.41
CA LYS A 139 -12.32 -2.65 -9.40
C LYS A 139 -10.94 -2.94 -10.00
N ASP A 140 -10.02 -3.35 -9.15
CA ASP A 140 -8.75 -3.87 -9.63
C ASP A 140 -8.97 -5.10 -10.53
N VAL A 141 -8.20 -5.20 -11.63
CA VAL A 141 -8.24 -6.30 -12.61
C VAL A 141 -6.99 -7.15 -12.53
#